data_AF-A0A934QXL2-F1
#
_entry.id   AF-A0A934QXL2-F1
#
_cell.length_a   1.000
_cell.length_b   1.000
_cell.length_c   1.000
_cell.angle_alpha   90.00
_cell.angle_beta   90.00
_cell.angle_gamma   90.00
#
_symmetry.space_group_name_H-M   'P 1'
#
loop_
_entity.id
_entity.type
_entity.pdbx_description
1 polymer ?
#
loop_
_entity_poly.entity_id
_entity_poly.type
_entity_poly.pdbx_seq_one_letter_code
_entity_poly.pdbx_strand_id
1 'polypeptide(L)'
;MPTTLEAPIVAVTVHPRHARVTRWGITRLTGDHRFVVSGLPSELPAESVRAGGSGPAAIAGVDVAKEIRAQESGPALKALLDQRDAVRARLDELVEHTDLGELRRRLELDQSATAEITLDFRVDVAKGIELSGWRD
;
A
#
# COMPACT_ATOMS: atom_id res chain seq x y z
N MET A 1 7.40 16.81 27.15
CA MET A 1 6.85 16.10 25.97
C MET A 1 5.50 15.51 26.35
N PRO A 2 4.50 15.48 25.45
CA PRO A 2 3.23 14.85 25.78
C PRO A 2 3.39 13.35 26.00
N THR A 3 2.69 12.81 26.99
CA THR A 3 2.70 11.37 27.30
C THR A 3 1.65 10.67 26.46
N THR A 4 2.06 9.68 25.66
CA THR A 4 1.11 8.85 24.90
C THR A 4 0.26 8.03 25.85
N LEU A 5 -1.06 8.08 25.67
CA LEU A 5 -2.04 7.35 26.45
C LEU A 5 -2.65 6.24 25.61
N GLU A 6 -2.54 5.01 26.13
CA GLU A 6 -3.24 3.86 25.56
C GLU A 6 -4.71 3.90 25.99
N ALA A 7 -5.60 4.00 25.01
CA ALA A 7 -7.04 3.95 25.22
C ALA A 7 -7.66 2.99 24.19
N PRO A 8 -7.83 1.69 24.47
CA PRO A 8 -8.55 0.78 23.59
C PRO A 8 -10.01 1.19 23.42
N ILE A 9 -10.63 0.72 22.33
CA ILE A 9 -12.08 0.85 22.11
C ILE A 9 -12.79 -0.13 23.05
N VAL A 10 -13.63 0.41 23.94
CA VAL A 10 -14.37 -0.39 24.93
C VAL A 10 -15.85 -0.51 24.59
N ALA A 11 -16.39 0.41 23.80
CA ALA A 11 -17.77 0.35 23.33
C ALA A 11 -17.93 1.02 21.97
N VAL A 12 -18.81 0.45 21.16
CA VAL A 12 -19.25 1.05 19.89
C VAL A 12 -20.78 0.95 19.83
N THR A 13 -21.44 2.07 19.57
CA THR A 13 -22.87 2.13 19.31
C THR A 13 -23.09 2.76 17.95
N VAL A 14 -23.73 2.04 17.03
CA VAL A 14 -23.99 2.54 15.68
C VAL A 14 -25.39 3.14 15.62
N HIS A 15 -25.48 4.39 15.15
CA HIS A 15 -26.73 5.09 14.86
C HIS A 15 -26.89 5.26 13.34
N PRO A 16 -28.08 5.60 12.83
CA PRO A 16 -28.29 5.73 11.39
C PRO A 16 -27.39 6.76 10.69
N ARG A 17 -26.97 7.82 11.39
CA ARG A 17 -26.16 8.92 10.82
C ARG A 17 -24.72 8.99 11.34
N HIS A 18 -24.39 8.28 12.40
CA HIS A 18 -23.07 8.33 13.04
C HIS A 18 -22.86 7.09 13.92
N ALA A 19 -21.62 6.80 14.27
CA ALA A 19 -21.30 5.85 15.33
C ALA A 19 -20.73 6.59 16.53
N ARG A 20 -21.11 6.17 17.73
CA ARG A 20 -20.48 6.57 18.97
C ARG A 20 -19.44 5.54 19.34
N VAL A 21 -18.18 5.95 19.42
CA VAL A 21 -17.06 5.10 19.82
C VAL A 21 -16.51 5.61 21.14
N THR A 22 -16.51 4.75 22.16
CA THR A 22 -15.92 5.06 23.46
C THR A 22 -14.57 4.36 23.56
N ARG A 23 -13.53 5.16 23.80
CA ARG A 23 -12.20 4.67 24.14
C ARG A 23 -11.91 5.00 25.59
N TRP A 24 -11.32 4.06 26.32
CA TRP A 24 -11.04 4.24 27.74
C TRP A 24 -9.64 3.75 28.07
N GLY A 25 -8.96 4.47 28.97
CA GLY A 25 -7.62 4.15 29.44
C GLY A 25 -7.35 4.79 30.79
N ILE A 26 -6.33 4.28 31.48
CA ILE A 26 -5.84 4.81 32.75
C ILE A 26 -4.41 5.29 32.53
N THR A 27 -4.07 6.44 33.10
CA THR A 27 -2.70 6.94 33.11
C THR A 27 -2.34 7.47 34.48
N ARG A 28 -1.03 7.59 34.74
CA ARG A 28 -0.52 8.28 35.92
C ARG A 28 -0.30 9.75 35.59
N LEU A 29 -0.71 10.63 36.51
CA LEU A 29 -0.46 12.07 36.41
C LEU A 29 0.99 12.35 36.82
N THR A 30 1.93 12.14 35.91
CA THR A 30 3.36 12.42 36.11
C THR A 30 3.87 13.35 35.01
N GLY A 31 4.59 14.41 35.36
CA GLY A 31 5.19 15.33 34.38
C GLY A 31 4.21 16.33 33.76
N ASP A 32 4.38 16.64 32.47
CA ASP A 32 3.78 17.77 31.73
C ASP A 32 2.23 17.78 31.60
N HIS A 33 1.49 16.89 32.27
CA HIS A 33 0.01 16.78 32.30
C HIS A 33 -0.72 16.80 30.92
N ARG A 34 0.03 16.74 29.81
CA ARG A 34 -0.48 16.67 28.45
C ARG A 34 -0.43 15.23 27.98
N PHE A 35 -1.60 14.69 27.66
CA PHE A 35 -1.76 13.31 27.21
C PHE A 35 -2.22 13.28 25.76
N VAL A 36 -1.71 12.33 24.97
CA VAL A 36 -2.06 12.18 23.55
C VAL A 36 -2.64 10.80 23.30
N VAL A 37 -3.81 10.75 22.69
CA VAL A 37 -4.45 9.52 22.22
C VAL A 37 -4.33 9.46 20.70
N SER A 38 -3.57 8.50 20.20
CA SER A 38 -3.34 8.30 18.76
C SER A 38 -4.40 7.40 18.11
N GLY A 39 -4.42 7.38 16.77
CA GLY A 39 -5.29 6.49 15.99
C GLY A 39 -6.74 6.98 15.89
N LEU A 40 -6.95 8.29 15.92
CA LEU A 40 -8.25 8.87 15.55
C LEU A 40 -8.39 8.86 14.01
N PRO A 41 -9.59 8.60 13.47
CA PRO A 41 -9.83 8.71 12.02
C PRO A 41 -9.47 10.10 11.50
N SER A 42 -8.86 10.17 10.32
CA SER A 42 -8.36 11.42 9.72
C SER A 42 -9.45 12.40 9.32
N GLU A 43 -10.67 11.92 9.07
CA GLU A 43 -11.84 12.72 8.71
C GLU A 43 -12.75 13.02 9.91
N LEU A 44 -12.35 12.65 11.13
CA LEU A 44 -13.13 12.91 12.33
C LEU A 44 -13.19 14.42 12.62
N PRO A 45 -14.38 15.04 12.68
CA PRO A 45 -14.49 16.45 13.02
C PRO A 45 -14.04 16.70 14.47
N ALA A 46 -13.23 17.73 14.71
CA ALA A 46 -12.63 17.99 16.02
C ALA A 46 -13.69 18.22 17.11
N GLU A 47 -14.79 18.87 16.77
CA GLU A 47 -15.94 19.19 17.63
C GLU A 47 -16.74 17.95 18.06
N SER A 48 -16.57 16.83 17.36
CA SER A 48 -17.22 15.56 17.70
C SER A 48 -16.51 14.81 18.84
N VAL A 49 -15.27 15.20 19.15
CA VAL A 49 -14.45 14.58 20.19
C VAL A 49 -14.76 15.23 21.53
N ARG A 50 -15.08 14.39 22.52
CA ARG A 50 -15.26 14.81 23.90
C ARG A 50 -14.43 13.89 24.78
N ALA A 51 -13.75 14.47 25.76
CA ALA A 51 -13.03 13.72 26.77
C ALA A 51 -13.67 14.00 28.14
N GLY A 52 -13.79 12.94 28.93
CA GLY A 52 -14.20 12.99 30.32
C GLY A 52 -13.40 11.97 31.10
N GLY A 53 -13.34 12.13 32.41
CA GLY A 53 -12.61 11.22 33.27
C GLY A 53 -13.05 11.38 34.72
N SER A 54 -12.64 10.41 35.53
CA SER A 54 -12.79 10.44 36.98
C SER A 54 -11.40 10.31 37.60
N GLY A 55 -11.15 11.05 38.68
CA GLY A 55 -9.86 11.03 39.35
C GLY A 55 -9.54 12.32 40.10
N PRO A 56 -8.30 12.48 40.56
CA PRO A 56 -7.87 13.63 41.37
C PRO A 56 -7.66 14.93 40.58
N ALA A 57 -7.90 14.92 39.26
CA ALA A 57 -7.74 16.08 38.39
C ALA A 57 -8.86 16.15 37.35
N ALA A 58 -9.19 17.36 36.92
CA ALA A 58 -10.13 17.62 35.83
C ALA A 58 -9.40 17.85 34.50
N ILE A 59 -10.09 17.56 33.39
CA ILE A 59 -9.58 17.82 32.04
C ILE A 59 -9.81 19.29 31.71
N ALA A 60 -8.74 20.05 31.48
CA ALA A 60 -8.81 21.49 31.19
C ALA A 60 -9.23 21.80 29.74
N GLY A 61 -8.95 20.90 28.80
CA GLY A 61 -9.24 21.10 27.39
C GLY A 61 -9.00 19.85 26.58
N VAL A 62 -9.54 19.84 25.37
CA VAL A 62 -9.38 18.75 24.39
C VAL A 62 -9.06 19.39 23.05
N ASP A 63 -7.89 19.06 22.52
CA ASP A 63 -7.45 19.49 21.20
C ASP A 63 -7.31 18.28 20.29
N VAL A 64 -7.80 18.40 19.06
CA VAL A 64 -7.62 17.40 18.00
C VAL A 64 -6.73 18.00 16.94
N ALA A 65 -5.58 17.37 16.72
CA ALA A 65 -4.63 17.77 15.69
C ALA A 65 -4.36 16.60 14.75
N LYS A 66 -4.30 16.90 13.45
CA LYS A 66 -3.86 15.95 12.45
C LYS A 66 -2.34 15.91 12.45
N GLU A 67 -1.77 14.80 12.88
CA GLU A 67 -0.33 14.57 12.80
C GLU A 67 -0.01 13.83 11.51
N ILE A 68 0.68 14.51 10.58
CA ILE A 68 1.23 13.87 9.38
C ILE A 68 2.61 13.37 9.75
N ARG A 69 2.72 12.07 10.01
CA ARG A 69 4.02 11.43 10.19
C ARG A 69 4.56 11.07 8.81
N ALA A 70 5.71 11.65 8.46
CA ALA A 70 6.49 11.12 7.36
C ALA A 70 6.90 9.70 7.75
N GLN A 71 6.23 8.70 7.18
CA GLN A 71 6.71 7.34 7.26
C GLN A 71 7.98 7.31 6.42
N GLU A 72 9.14 7.32 7.07
CA GLU A 72 10.40 7.03 6.40
C GLU A 72 10.18 5.71 5.67
N SER A 73 10.14 5.79 4.35
CA SER A 73 10.13 4.60 3.51
C SER A 73 11.49 3.97 3.71
N GLY A 74 11.55 3.10 4.71
CA GLY A 74 12.80 2.56 5.24
C GLY A 74 13.52 1.68 4.22
N PRO A 75 14.62 1.05 4.63
CA PRO A 75 15.42 0.17 3.77
C PRO A 75 14.59 -0.90 3.04
N ALA A 76 13.42 -1.29 3.56
CA ALA A 76 12.49 -2.21 2.92
C ALA A 76 11.91 -1.69 1.58
N LEU A 77 11.52 -0.41 1.47
CA LEU A 77 11.02 0.11 0.19
C LEU A 77 12.14 0.17 -0.84
N LYS A 78 13.33 0.61 -0.42
CA LYS A 78 14.51 0.64 -1.28
C LYS A 78 14.84 -0.76 -1.79
N ALA A 79 14.87 -1.76 -0.92
CA ALA A 79 15.12 -3.15 -1.31
C ALA A 79 14.07 -3.68 -2.32
N LEU A 80 12.79 -3.32 -2.15
CA LEU A 80 11.73 -3.72 -3.09
C LEU A 80 11.87 -3.02 -4.45
N LEU A 81 12.27 -1.75 -4.47
CA LEU A 81 12.53 -1.02 -5.71
C LEU A 81 13.76 -1.57 -6.44
N ASP A 82 14.85 -1.84 -5.71
CA ASP A 82 16.06 -2.46 -6.25
C ASP A 82 15.74 -3.87 -6.81
N GLN A 83 14.90 -4.64 -6.12
CA GLN A 83 14.43 -5.95 -6.59
C GLN A 83 13.60 -5.84 -7.88
N ARG A 84 12.68 -4.86 -7.97
CA ARG A 84 11.91 -4.60 -9.18
C ARG A 84 12.84 -4.26 -10.35
N ASP A 85 13.82 -3.39 -10.13
CA ASP A 85 14.73 -2.93 -11.18
C ASP A 85 15.64 -4.07 -11.67
N ALA A 86 16.12 -4.93 -10.77
CA ALA A 86 16.86 -6.13 -11.14
C ALA A 86 16.01 -7.13 -11.94
N VAL A 87 14.74 -7.32 -11.57
CA VAL A 87 13.82 -8.20 -12.32
C VAL A 87 13.53 -7.63 -13.71
N ARG A 88 13.36 -6.30 -13.82
CA ARG A 88 13.16 -5.63 -15.11
C ARG A 88 14.40 -5.71 -16.00
N ALA A 89 15.60 -5.47 -15.45
CA ALA A 89 16.84 -5.61 -16.20
C ALA A 89 17.03 -7.03 -16.76
N ARG A 90 16.71 -8.07 -15.97
CA ARG A 90 16.73 -9.46 -16.46
C ARG A 90 15.71 -9.73 -17.56
N LEU A 91 14.53 -9.10 -17.47
CA LEU A 91 13.53 -9.22 -18.53
C LEU A 91 14.04 -8.56 -19.81
N ASP A 92 14.63 -7.36 -19.70
CA ASP A 92 15.17 -6.62 -20.83
C ASP A 92 16.37 -7.36 -21.48
N GLU A 93 17.22 -8.02 -20.68
CA GLU A 93 18.30 -8.89 -21.18
C GLU A 93 17.78 -10.12 -21.95
N LEU A 94 16.60 -10.63 -21.57
CA LEU A 94 15.96 -11.78 -22.25
C LEU A 94 15.19 -11.37 -23.51
N VAL A 95 14.88 -10.08 -23.65
CA VAL A 95 14.23 -9.53 -24.85
C VAL A 95 15.32 -8.93 -25.74
N GLU A 96 15.99 -9.78 -26.52
CA GLU A 96 16.77 -9.30 -27.67
C GLU A 96 15.81 -8.62 -28.65
N HIS A 97 15.82 -7.28 -28.67
CA HIS A 97 15.16 -6.52 -29.73
C HIS A 97 15.94 -6.72 -31.03
N THR A 98 15.42 -7.56 -31.91
CA THR A 98 15.77 -7.54 -33.33
C THR A 98 14.63 -6.84 -34.09
N ASP A 99 14.97 -6.09 -35.15
CA ASP A 99 14.05 -5.22 -35.90
C ASP A 99 12.89 -5.96 -36.62
N LEU A 100 12.75 -7.26 -36.41
CA LEU A 100 11.67 -8.11 -36.91
C LEU A 100 11.15 -8.91 -35.71
N GLY A 101 9.90 -8.70 -35.31
CA GLY A 101 9.30 -9.28 -34.11
C GLY A 101 9.22 -10.80 -34.08
N GLU A 102 10.35 -11.48 -33.86
CA GLU A 102 10.46 -12.91 -33.68
C GLU A 102 10.44 -13.29 -32.19
N LEU A 103 9.43 -14.07 -31.79
CA LEU A 103 9.29 -14.64 -30.45
C LEU A 103 10.17 -15.89 -30.31
N ARG A 104 11.46 -15.71 -29.99
CA ARG A 104 12.37 -16.86 -29.81
C ARG A 104 12.31 -17.40 -28.39
N ARG A 105 11.39 -18.34 -28.12
CA ARG A 105 11.49 -19.19 -26.92
C ARG A 105 12.49 -20.32 -27.18
N ARG A 106 13.48 -20.48 -26.30
CA ARG A 106 14.42 -21.60 -26.33
C ARG A 106 13.71 -22.87 -25.83
N LEU A 107 13.42 -23.79 -26.74
CA LEU A 107 12.97 -25.14 -26.41
C LEU A 107 14.20 -26.05 -26.48
N GLU A 108 14.63 -26.59 -25.34
CA GLU A 108 15.67 -27.62 -25.34
C GLU A 108 15.04 -28.94 -25.75
N LEU A 109 15.35 -29.37 -26.98
CA LEU A 109 14.99 -30.68 -27.51
C LEU A 109 16.26 -31.55 -27.50
N ASP A 110 16.18 -32.73 -26.90
CA ASP A 110 17.23 -33.74 -27.05
C ASP A 110 17.38 -34.15 -28.51
N GLN A 111 18.60 -34.53 -28.91
CA GLN A 111 19.05 -34.68 -30.32
C GLN A 111 18.25 -35.70 -31.18
N SER A 112 17.29 -36.43 -30.59
CA SER A 112 16.41 -37.38 -31.26
C SER A 112 14.92 -37.19 -30.95
N ALA A 113 14.53 -36.08 -30.30
CA ALA A 113 13.14 -35.82 -29.92
C ALA A 113 12.42 -34.99 -30.99
N THR A 114 11.42 -35.58 -31.63
CA THR A 114 10.44 -34.85 -32.45
C THR A 114 9.30 -34.39 -31.55
N ALA A 115 9.09 -33.07 -31.43
CA ALA A 115 7.96 -32.48 -30.71
C ALA A 115 7.10 -31.65 -31.68
N GLU A 116 5.79 -31.82 -31.59
CA GLU A 116 4.83 -30.96 -32.27
C GLU A 116 4.53 -29.76 -31.37
N ILE A 117 4.62 -28.55 -31.92
CA ILE A 117 4.39 -27.31 -31.18
C ILE A 117 3.27 -26.54 -31.86
N THR A 118 2.22 -26.25 -31.10
CA THR A 118 1.17 -25.33 -31.53
C THR A 118 1.56 -23.91 -31.10
N LEU A 119 1.68 -23.00 -32.07
CA LEU A 119 2.01 -21.60 -31.84
C LEU A 119 0.81 -20.73 -32.21
N ASP A 120 0.21 -20.09 -31.22
CA ASP A 120 -0.80 -19.05 -31.42
C ASP A 120 -0.15 -17.68 -31.22
N PHE A 121 -0.23 -16.80 -32.22
CA PHE A 121 0.25 -15.42 -32.12
C PHE A 121 -0.75 -14.43 -32.71
N ARG A 122 -0.74 -13.21 -32.17
CA ARG A 122 -1.58 -12.09 -32.61
C ARG A 122 -0.68 -10.97 -33.11
N VAL A 123 -0.95 -10.48 -34.32
CA VAL A 123 -0.24 -9.34 -34.92
C VAL A 123 -1.19 -8.15 -34.96
N ASP A 124 -0.90 -7.10 -34.21
CA ASP A 124 -1.62 -5.84 -34.29
C ASP A 124 -0.80 -4.87 -35.17
N VAL A 125 -1.32 -4.54 -36.37
CA VAL A 125 -0.70 -3.59 -37.30
C VAL A 125 -1.32 -2.21 -37.22
N ALA A 126 -0.47 -1.18 -37.26
CA ALA A 126 -0.91 0.22 -37.32
C ALA A 126 -1.55 0.55 -38.68
N LYS A 127 -2.41 1.58 -38.71
CA LYS A 127 -3.11 2.02 -39.92
C LYS A 127 -2.12 2.45 -41.01
N GLY A 128 -2.21 1.82 -42.18
CA GLY A 128 -1.39 2.15 -43.37
C GLY A 128 -0.23 1.19 -43.65
N ILE A 129 -0.06 0.13 -42.86
CA ILE A 129 0.90 -0.93 -43.12
C ILE A 129 0.27 -2.02 -43.99
N GLU A 130 0.91 -2.33 -45.11
CA GLU A 130 0.52 -3.42 -46.01
C GLU A 130 1.24 -4.71 -45.59
N LEU A 131 0.47 -5.74 -45.24
CA LEU A 131 0.99 -7.05 -44.90
C LEU A 131 1.12 -7.89 -46.18
N SER A 132 2.34 -8.25 -46.55
CA SER A 132 2.63 -9.13 -47.70
C SER A 132 3.24 -10.45 -47.26
N GLY A 133 2.93 -11.54 -47.97
CA GLY A 133 3.56 -12.86 -47.75
C GLY A 133 2.83 -13.81 -46.80
N TRP A 134 1.64 -13.45 -46.32
CA TRP A 134 0.74 -14.39 -45.63
C TRP A 134 0.21 -15.41 -46.64
N ARG A 135 0.29 -16.71 -46.32
CA ARG A 135 -0.36 -17.78 -47.09
C ARG A 135 -1.68 -18.14 -46.43
N ASP A 136 -2.71 -18.41 -47.24
CA ASP A 136 -3.97 -19.04 -46.81
C ASP A 136 -3.74 -20.48 -46.33
#